data_AF-A0A9R1XQW1-F1
#
_entry.id   AF-A0A9R1XQW1-F1
#
_cell.length_a   1.000
_cell.length_b   1.000
_cell.length_c   1.000
_cell.angle_alpha   90.00
_cell.angle_beta   90.00
_cell.angle_gamma   90.00
#
_symmetry.space_group_name_H-M   'P 1'
#
loop_
_entity.id
_entity.type
_entity.pdbx_description
1 polymer ?
#
loop_
_entity_poly.entity_id
_entity_poly.type
_entity_poly.pdbx_seq_one_letter_code
_entity_poly.pdbx_strand_id
1 'polypeptide(L)'
;MFSYILFLNHNFQGLYFCVPFREQLLKYYEKVKNPDVEENLLTCLAELFTQGILTNETKCLRCEIVTARDETLLDLSLDNEQNRSITSCLKNFSSTETLNAEDKFFCDKCCSLQEAQKRMKIKKQPHILVIHLKRFKCMEQLGRYKKLSYRVVFPLDLIACCYMFEYQCGPT
;
A
#
# COMPACT_ATOMS: atom_id res chain seq x y z
N MET A 1 -1.84 -15.86 13.33
CA MET A 1 -3.09 -15.65 14.09
C MET A 1 -3.40 -14.16 14.03
N PHE A 2 -4.31 -13.56 13.26
CA PHE A 2 -5.27 -13.96 12.23
C PHE A 2 -5.24 -12.82 11.17
N SER A 3 -5.10 -13.09 9.87
CA SER A 3 -5.33 -12.08 8.83
C SER A 3 -6.74 -12.24 8.29
N TYR A 4 -7.70 -11.50 8.86
CA TYR A 4 -9.04 -11.40 8.28
C TYR A 4 -8.95 -10.56 7.00
N ILE A 5 -8.99 -11.24 5.84
CA ILE A 5 -9.27 -10.59 4.55
C ILE A 5 -10.75 -10.19 4.60
N LEU A 6 -11.02 -9.02 5.17
CA LEU A 6 -12.34 -8.41 5.08
C LEU A 6 -12.55 -8.01 3.61
N PHE A 7 -13.38 -8.76 2.90
CA PHE A 7 -14.21 -8.15 1.88
C PHE A 7 -15.05 -7.11 2.62
N LEU A 8 -14.55 -5.88 2.67
CA LEU A 8 -15.14 -4.80 3.44
C LEU A 8 -16.63 -4.75 3.08
N ASN A 9 -17.49 -5.04 4.06
CA ASN A 9 -18.90 -4.69 3.97
C ASN A 9 -18.98 -3.21 3.57
N HIS A 10 -19.96 -2.85 2.76
CA HIS A 10 -20.13 -1.51 2.16
C HIS A 10 -19.92 -0.36 3.19
N ASN A 11 -20.27 -0.57 4.46
CA ASN A 11 -20.08 0.38 5.56
C ASN A 11 -18.61 0.62 5.96
N PHE A 12 -17.79 -0.43 6.10
CA PHE A 12 -16.37 -0.28 6.41
C PHE A 12 -15.61 0.30 5.21
N GLN A 13 -16.02 -0.05 3.99
CA GLN A 13 -15.51 0.57 2.77
C GLN A 13 -15.78 2.09 2.78
N GLY A 14 -16.97 2.50 3.19
CA GLY A 14 -17.33 3.92 3.37
C GLY A 14 -16.42 4.65 4.35
N LEU A 15 -16.19 4.08 5.54
CA LEU A 15 -15.32 4.70 6.56
C LEU A 15 -13.84 4.74 6.13
N TYR A 16 -13.38 3.73 5.40
CA TYR A 16 -12.00 3.61 4.97
C TYR A 16 -11.65 4.55 3.80
N PHE A 17 -12.52 4.57 2.78
CA PHE A 17 -12.28 5.29 1.53
C PHE A 17 -12.87 6.71 1.53
N CYS A 18 -13.71 7.08 2.51
CA CYS A 18 -14.11 8.48 2.70
C CYS A 18 -12.92 9.29 3.24
N VAL A 19 -12.15 9.88 2.31
CA VAL A 19 -10.98 10.71 2.61
C VAL A 19 -11.29 11.80 3.65
N PRO A 20 -12.39 12.57 3.53
CA PRO A 20 -12.70 13.61 4.51
C PRO A 20 -12.90 13.07 5.94
N PHE A 21 -13.61 11.94 6.08
CA PHE A 21 -13.83 11.32 7.38
C PHE A 21 -12.51 10.82 7.99
N ARG A 22 -11.72 10.11 7.18
CA ARG A 22 -10.43 9.56 7.62
C ARG A 22 -9.47 10.67 8.08
N GLU A 23 -9.35 11.76 7.32
CA GLU A 23 -8.49 12.88 7.70
C GLU A 23 -8.96 13.56 8.99
N GLN A 24 -10.27 13.74 9.18
CA GLN A 24 -10.82 14.30 10.41
C GLN A 24 -10.54 13.39 11.61
N LEU A 25 -10.68 12.08 11.42
CA LEU A 25 -10.38 11.08 12.45
C LEU A 25 -8.90 11.08 12.86
N LEU A 26 -7.98 11.13 11.88
CA LEU A 26 -6.54 11.19 12.15
C LEU A 26 -6.16 12.51 12.86
N LYS A 27 -6.73 13.64 12.43
CA LYS A 27 -6.54 14.94 13.10
C LYS A 27 -7.07 14.94 14.53
N TYR A 28 -8.20 14.27 14.78
CA TYR A 28 -8.73 14.09 16.13
C TYR A 28 -7.77 13.25 16.97
N TYR A 29 -7.30 12.12 16.44
CA TYR A 29 -6.37 11.23 17.14
C TYR A 29 -5.05 11.91 17.50
N GLU A 30 -4.50 12.75 16.62
CA GLU A 30 -3.29 13.54 16.91
C GLU A 30 -3.47 14.51 18.10
N LYS A 31 -4.67 15.10 18.25
CA LYS A 31 -4.98 16.00 19.37
C LYS A 31 -5.20 15.25 20.69
N VAL A 32 -5.67 14.02 20.60
CA VAL A 32 -6.14 13.23 21.74
C VAL A 32 -5.11 12.19 22.19
N LYS A 33 -3.91 12.16 21.57
CA LYS A 33 -2.81 11.22 21.84
C LYS A 33 -2.17 11.32 23.25
N ASN A 34 -2.86 11.93 24.20
CA ASN A 34 -2.48 11.95 25.60
C ASN A 34 -2.87 10.61 26.25
N PRO A 35 -1.96 9.94 26.97
CA PRO A 35 -2.21 8.61 27.55
C PRO A 35 -3.34 8.58 28.61
N ASP A 36 -3.82 9.74 29.06
CA ASP A 36 -4.89 9.86 30.06
C ASP A 36 -6.31 9.91 29.47
N VAL A 37 -6.46 9.83 28.14
CA VAL A 37 -7.79 9.87 27.51
C VAL A 37 -8.41 8.49 27.42
N GLU A 38 -9.64 8.36 27.91
CA GLU A 38 -10.43 7.14 27.84
C GLU A 38 -10.58 6.67 26.38
N GLU A 39 -10.20 5.42 26.11
CA GLU A 39 -10.34 4.81 24.80
C GLU A 39 -11.80 4.85 24.35
N ASN A 40 -12.01 5.30 23.12
CA ASN A 40 -13.32 5.30 22.49
C ASN A 40 -13.22 4.74 21.07
N LEU A 41 -14.37 4.51 20.45
CA LEU A 41 -14.43 3.91 19.12
C LEU A 41 -13.60 4.67 18.08
N LEU A 42 -13.51 6.00 18.17
CA LEU A 42 -12.76 6.82 17.23
C LEU A 42 -11.25 6.68 17.42
N THR A 43 -10.76 6.59 18.67
CA THR A 43 -9.33 6.36 18.92
C THR A 43 -8.91 4.97 18.47
N CYS A 44 -9.71 3.94 18.74
CA CYS A 44 -9.45 2.58 18.25
C CYS A 44 -9.46 2.51 16.70
N LEU A 45 -10.39 3.20 16.03
CA LEU A 45 -10.43 3.25 14.57
C LEU A 45 -9.21 3.99 13.98
N ALA A 46 -8.77 5.08 14.60
CA ALA A 46 -7.59 5.82 14.19
C ALA A 46 -6.30 4.99 14.37
N GLU A 47 -6.20 4.22 15.45
CA GLU A 47 -5.11 3.29 15.67
C GLU A 47 -5.03 2.23 14.59
N LEU A 48 -6.16 1.60 14.26
CA LEU A 48 -6.22 0.64 13.16
C LEU A 48 -5.71 1.21 11.84
N PHE A 49 -5.96 2.51 11.58
CA PHE A 49 -5.49 3.17 10.36
C PHE A 49 -4.01 3.59 10.39
N THR A 50 -3.38 3.67 11.57
CA THR A 50 -2.00 4.18 11.74
C THR A 50 -0.97 3.10 12.06
N GLN A 51 -1.40 1.85 12.22
CA GLN A 51 -0.52 0.73 12.59
C GLN A 51 0.42 0.29 11.48
N GLY A 52 0.03 0.44 10.21
CA GLY A 52 0.83 0.00 9.06
C GLY A 52 1.74 1.12 8.53
N ILE A 53 2.94 0.76 8.07
CA ILE A 53 3.87 1.69 7.41
C ILE A 53 4.36 1.06 6.11
N LEU A 54 4.27 1.82 5.03
CA LEU A 54 4.79 1.52 3.71
C LEU A 54 5.98 2.45 3.42
N THR A 55 7.07 1.91 2.89
CA THR A 55 8.25 2.67 2.49
C THR A 55 8.37 2.64 0.97
N ASN A 56 8.48 3.83 0.39
CA ASN A 56 8.77 4.03 -1.02
C ASN A 56 10.26 4.38 -1.17
N GLU A 57 11.03 3.47 -1.75
CA GLU A 57 12.47 3.60 -1.92
C GLU A 57 12.78 3.92 -3.38
N THR A 58 13.60 4.94 -3.63
CA THR A 58 14.08 5.32 -4.96
C THR A 58 15.60 5.39 -4.96
N LYS A 59 16.23 4.63 -5.86
CA LYS A 59 17.68 4.59 -6.07
C LYS A 59 18.02 5.25 -7.40
N CYS A 60 18.78 6.34 -7.38
CA CYS A 60 19.30 6.95 -8.60
C CYS A 60 20.39 6.06 -9.22
N LEU A 61 20.29 5.73 -10.51
CA LEU A 61 21.25 4.86 -11.22
C LEU A 61 22.53 5.58 -11.68
N ARG A 62 22.58 6.92 -11.55
CA ARG A 62 23.78 7.70 -11.89
C ARG A 62 24.71 7.89 -10.70
N CYS A 63 24.16 8.25 -9.54
CA CYS A 63 24.95 8.58 -8.34
C CYS A 63 24.75 7.60 -7.18
N GLU A 64 23.95 6.55 -7.40
CA GLU A 64 23.68 5.45 -6.48
C GLU A 64 23.04 5.87 -5.14
N ILE A 65 22.62 7.13 -5.00
CA ILE A 65 21.93 7.58 -3.79
C ILE A 65 20.55 6.94 -3.70
N VAL A 66 20.25 6.44 -2.51
CA VAL A 66 18.95 5.86 -2.17
C VAL A 66 18.21 6.85 -1.28
N THR A 67 17.01 7.24 -1.70
CA THR A 67 16.06 7.99 -0.87
C THR A 67 14.91 7.07 -0.50
N ALA A 68 14.38 7.23 0.70
CA ALA A 68 13.25 6.46 1.19
C ALA A 68 12.24 7.39 1.86
N ARG A 69 10.96 7.17 1.59
CA ARG A 69 9.87 7.91 2.20
C ARG A 69 8.89 6.94 2.83
N ASP A 70 8.63 7.13 4.12
CA ASP A 70 7.64 6.36 4.86
C ASP A 70 6.27 7.04 4.76
N GLU A 71 5.25 6.22 4.57
CA GLU A 71 3.85 6.62 4.50
C GLU A 71 3.00 5.63 5.30
N THR A 72 1.89 6.11 5.87
CA THR A 72 0.94 5.24 6.55
C THR A 72 0.34 4.26 5.55
N LEU A 73 0.46 2.96 5.82
CA LEU A 73 -0.14 1.93 5.00
C LEU A 73 -1.63 1.87 5.31
N LEU A 74 -2.42 2.42 4.40
CA LEU A 74 -3.86 2.28 4.42
C LEU A 74 -4.26 0.99 3.69
N ASP A 75 -4.34 1.03 2.37
CA ASP A 75 -4.63 -0.13 1.54
C ASP A 75 -3.48 -0.48 0.59
N LEU A 76 -3.49 -1.73 0.12
CA LEU A 76 -2.72 -2.15 -1.05
C LEU A 76 -3.63 -2.20 -2.27
N SER A 77 -3.48 -1.22 -3.15
CA SER A 77 -4.18 -1.15 -4.42
C SER A 77 -3.45 -1.97 -5.49
N LEU A 78 -3.88 -3.21 -5.69
CA LEU A 78 -3.24 -4.18 -6.59
C LEU A 78 -3.87 -4.18 -7.99
N ASP A 79 -3.02 -4.24 -9.01
CA ASP A 79 -3.47 -4.45 -10.39
C ASP A 79 -4.05 -5.85 -10.58
N ASN A 80 -5.25 -5.90 -11.18
CA ASN A 80 -5.96 -7.15 -11.44
C ASN A 80 -5.58 -7.69 -12.83
N GLU A 81 -4.69 -8.68 -12.85
CA GLU A 81 -4.31 -9.40 -14.05
C GLU A 81 -5.04 -10.74 -14.17
N GLN A 82 -5.24 -11.21 -15.41
CA GLN A 82 -5.87 -12.50 -15.67
C GLN A 82 -4.99 -13.64 -15.14
N ASN A 83 -5.62 -14.62 -14.48
CA ASN A 83 -4.97 -15.85 -13.96
C ASN A 83 -3.87 -15.61 -12.92
N ARG A 84 -3.90 -14.49 -12.18
CA ARG A 84 -2.97 -14.24 -11.07
C ARG A 84 -3.62 -14.53 -9.71
N SER A 85 -2.80 -15.01 -8.78
CA SER A 85 -3.15 -15.10 -7.36
C SER A 85 -2.85 -13.77 -6.65
N ILE A 86 -3.47 -13.53 -5.49
CA ILE A 86 -3.14 -12.39 -4.63
C ILE A 86 -1.63 -12.37 -4.31
N THR A 87 -1.04 -13.52 -4.03
CA THR A 87 0.40 -13.63 -3.79
C THR A 87 1.24 -13.11 -4.96
N SER A 88 0.84 -13.41 -6.20
CA SER A 88 1.52 -12.88 -7.39
C SER A 88 1.34 -11.38 -7.53
N CYS A 89 0.14 -10.86 -7.26
CA CYS A 89 -0.12 -9.43 -7.30
C CYS A 89 0.71 -8.66 -6.26
N LEU A 90 0.86 -9.21 -5.05
CA LEU A 90 1.69 -8.62 -3.98
C LEU A 90 3.18 -8.63 -4.32
N LYS A 91 3.68 -9.71 -4.95
CA LYS A 91 5.05 -9.75 -5.47
C LYS A 91 5.29 -8.67 -6.52
N ASN A 92 4.35 -8.49 -7.44
CA ASN A 92 4.45 -7.44 -8.47
C ASN A 92 4.39 -6.04 -7.84
N PHE A 93 3.54 -5.83 -6.84
CA PHE A 93 3.44 -4.55 -6.13
C PHE A 93 4.76 -4.14 -5.47
N SER A 94 5.50 -5.08 -4.89
CA SER A 94 6.82 -4.82 -4.29
C SER A 94 7.99 -5.02 -5.23
N SER A 95 7.75 -5.26 -6.53
CA SER A 95 8.81 -5.39 -7.51
C SER A 95 9.49 -4.04 -7.77
N THR A 96 10.76 -4.10 -8.17
CA THR A 96 11.49 -2.90 -8.57
C THR A 96 11.04 -2.46 -9.96
N GLU A 97 10.54 -1.24 -10.07
CA GLU A 97 10.26 -0.56 -11.33
C GLU A 97 11.46 0.32 -11.72
N THR A 98 11.76 0.41 -13.01
CA THR A 98 12.80 1.30 -13.53
C THR A 98 12.15 2.53 -14.14
N LEU A 99 12.44 3.68 -13.57
CA LEU A 99 12.07 5.00 -14.05
C LEU A 99 13.03 5.44 -15.16
N ASN A 100 12.57 5.47 -16.40
CA ASN A 100 13.39 5.77 -17.58
C ASN A 100 12.60 6.59 -18.62
N ALA A 101 13.26 6.97 -19.72
CA ALA A 101 12.67 7.74 -20.83
C ALA A 101 11.91 9.00 -20.36
N GLU A 102 10.58 9.01 -20.46
CA GLU A 102 9.70 10.13 -20.09
C GLU A 102 9.44 10.20 -18.57
N ASP A 103 9.61 9.08 -17.85
CA ASP A 103 9.33 8.94 -16.41
C ASP A 103 10.59 9.11 -15.55
N LYS A 104 11.61 9.84 -16.02
CA LYS A 104 12.86 10.02 -15.27
C LYS A 104 12.65 10.72 -13.93
N PHE A 105 13.39 10.28 -12.92
CA PHE A 105 13.39 10.84 -11.57
C PHE A 105 14.31 12.06 -11.48
N PHE A 106 13.85 13.16 -10.88
CA PHE A 106 14.72 14.29 -10.57
C PHE A 106 15.56 13.99 -9.33
N CYS A 107 16.88 13.86 -9.51
CA CYS A 107 17.79 13.58 -8.40
C CYS A 107 18.41 14.87 -7.87
N ASP A 108 18.13 15.22 -6.61
CA ASP A 108 18.66 16.43 -5.95
C ASP A 108 20.19 16.45 -5.90
N LYS A 109 20.84 15.30 -5.73
CA LYS A 109 22.31 15.19 -5.73
C LYS A 109 22.91 15.41 -7.13
N CYS A 110 22.22 15.00 -8.19
CA CYS A 110 22.68 15.18 -9.57
C CYS A 110 22.17 16.50 -10.20
N CYS A 111 21.27 17.20 -9.52
CA CYS A 111 20.55 18.38 -10.01
C CYS A 111 19.98 18.20 -11.43
N SER A 112 19.48 17.00 -11.77
CA SER A 112 19.00 16.67 -13.12
C SER A 112 18.11 15.42 -13.12
N LEU A 113 17.36 15.24 -14.22
CA LEU A 113 16.57 14.03 -14.49
C LEU A 113 17.49 12.84 -14.76
N GLN A 114 17.32 11.78 -13.99
CA GLN A 114 18.12 10.57 -14.04
C GLN A 114 17.23 9.33 -14.11
N GLU A 115 17.80 8.25 -14.63
CA GLU A 115 17.19 6.94 -14.47
C GLU A 115 17.29 6.50 -13.01
N ALA A 116 16.24 5.85 -12.53
CA ALA A 116 16.17 5.41 -11.14
C ALA A 116 15.44 4.07 -11.03
N GLN A 117 15.70 3.36 -9.95
CA GLN A 117 14.95 2.18 -9.55
C GLN A 117 14.07 2.53 -8.37
N LYS A 118 12.77 2.29 -8.48
CA LYS A 118 11.78 2.55 -7.44
C LYS A 118 11.17 1.24 -6.96
N ARG A 119 10.89 1.12 -5.66
CA ARG A 119 10.22 -0.05 -5.09
C ARG A 119 9.43 0.32 -3.84
N MET A 120 8.32 -0.37 -3.61
CA MET A 120 7.48 -0.20 -2.42
C MET A 120 7.59 -1.42 -1.52
N LYS A 121 7.72 -1.19 -0.21
CA LYS A 121 7.85 -2.26 0.80
C LYS A 121 6.98 -1.95 2.02
N ILE A 122 6.50 -2.98 2.69
CA ILE A 122 5.84 -2.83 3.99
C ILE A 122 6.92 -2.84 5.07
N LYS A 123 7.11 -1.70 5.71
CA LYS A 123 8.04 -1.53 6.84
C LYS A 123 7.45 -2.00 8.15
N LYS A 124 6.16 -1.70 8.38
CA LYS A 124 5.40 -2.15 9.57
C LYS A 124 4.08 -2.78 9.15
N GLN A 125 3.82 -3.98 9.63
CA GLN A 125 2.58 -4.71 9.34
C GLN A 125 1.39 -4.10 10.12
N PRO A 126 0.25 -3.81 9.46
CA PRO A 126 -0.97 -3.46 10.15
C PRO A 126 -1.66 -4.71 10.73
N HIS A 127 -2.45 -4.57 11.79
CA HIS A 127 -3.26 -5.68 12.29
C HIS A 127 -4.37 -6.09 11.30
N ILE A 128 -4.86 -5.13 10.50
CA ILE A 128 -5.81 -5.37 9.42
C ILE A 128 -5.20 -4.87 8.11
N LEU A 129 -5.01 -5.78 7.16
CA LEU A 129 -4.54 -5.44 5.81
C LEU A 129 -5.73 -5.32 4.86
N VAL A 130 -5.94 -4.13 4.31
CA VAL A 130 -6.94 -3.89 3.27
C VAL A 130 -6.29 -4.07 1.90
N ILE A 131 -6.84 -4.95 1.06
CA ILE A 131 -6.40 -5.13 -0.32
C ILE A 131 -7.50 -4.67 -1.26
N HIS A 132 -7.21 -3.64 -2.04
CA HIS A 132 -8.09 -3.14 -3.08
C HIS A 132 -7.66 -3.69 -4.45
N LEU A 133 -8.50 -4.54 -5.05
CA LEU A 133 -8.26 -5.01 -6.41
C LEU A 133 -8.77 -3.96 -7.41
N LYS A 134 -7.88 -3.40 -8.23
CA LYS A 134 -8.22 -2.46 -9.31
C LYS A 134 -8.97 -3.19 -10.42
N ARG A 135 -10.27 -3.41 -10.21
CA ARG A 135 -11.17 -4.10 -11.15
C ARG A 135 -11.75 -3.19 -12.21
N PHE A 136 -11.47 -1.89 -12.20
CA PHE A 136 -11.93 -0.96 -13.22
C PHE A 136 -10.72 -0.36 -13.91
N LYS A 137 -10.59 -0.62 -15.22
CA LYS A 137 -9.48 -0.14 -16.04
C LYS A 137 -10.01 0.79 -17.12
N CYS A 138 -9.41 1.96 -17.26
CA CYS A 138 -9.66 2.84 -18.39
C CYS A 138 -9.06 2.19 -19.65
N MET A 139 -9.88 1.99 -20.68
CA MET A 139 -9.44 1.47 -21.97
C MET A 139 -9.36 2.66 -22.91
N GLU A 140 -8.17 3.28 -23.02
CA GLU A 140 -7.96 4.50 -23.81
C GLU A 140 -8.43 4.35 -25.27
N GLN A 141 -8.14 3.20 -25.89
CA GLN A 141 -8.58 2.84 -27.23
C GLN A 141 -10.11 2.88 -27.42
N LEU A 142 -10.87 2.73 -26.35
CA LEU A 142 -12.35 2.67 -26.36
C LEU A 142 -12.99 3.86 -25.66
N GLY A 143 -12.19 4.78 -25.08
CA GLY A 143 -12.69 5.94 -24.32
C GLY A 143 -13.60 5.58 -23.13
N ARG A 144 -13.48 4.37 -22.56
CA ARG A 144 -14.41 3.89 -21.51
C ARG A 144 -13.73 3.04 -20.45
N TYR A 145 -14.34 3.00 -19.26
CA TYR A 145 -13.97 2.07 -18.20
C TYR A 145 -14.52 0.68 -18.47
N LYS A 146 -13.70 -0.35 -18.27
CA LYS A 146 -14.09 -1.77 -18.33
C LYS A 146 -13.92 -2.41 -16.96
N LYS A 147 -14.94 -3.12 -16.50
CA LYS A 147 -14.85 -3.99 -15.33
C LYS A 147 -14.10 -5.27 -15.68
N LEU A 148 -13.05 -5.57 -14.91
CA LEU A 148 -12.23 -6.76 -14.98
C LEU A 148 -12.83 -7.84 -14.08
N SER A 149 -13.61 -8.74 -14.69
CA SER A 149 -14.26 -9.88 -14.02
C SER A 149 -13.33 -11.10 -13.87
N TYR A 150 -12.01 -10.90 -13.87
CA TYR A 150 -11.06 -12.00 -13.68
C TYR A 150 -11.22 -12.64 -12.30
N ARG A 151 -11.13 -13.98 -12.28
CA ARG A 151 -11.02 -14.74 -11.03
C ARG A 151 -9.66 -14.48 -10.42
N VAL A 152 -9.65 -14.08 -9.15
CA VAL A 152 -8.43 -13.89 -8.37
C VAL A 152 -8.46 -14.93 -7.27
N VAL A 153 -7.44 -15.80 -7.23
CA VAL A 153 -7.32 -16.85 -6.21
C VAL A 153 -6.57 -16.28 -5.01
N PHE A 154 -7.13 -16.47 -3.82
CA PHE A 154 -6.51 -16.06 -2.57
C PHE A 154 -6.51 -17.23 -1.57
N PRO A 155 -5.42 -17.45 -0.84
CA PRO A 155 -5.38 -18.45 0.22
C PRO A 155 -6.17 -17.95 1.43
N LEU A 156 -6.62 -18.88 2.30
CA LEU A 156 -7.20 -18.53 3.60
C LEU A 156 -6.14 -17.86 4.49
N ASP A 157 -4.92 -18.41 4.48
CA ASP A 157 -3.76 -17.86 5.17
C ASP A 157 -2.81 -17.20 4.17
N LEU A 158 -2.70 -15.88 4.24
CA LEU A 158 -1.77 -15.11 3.41
C LEU A 158 -0.50 -14.81 4.19
N ILE A 159 0.60 -15.48 3.85
CA ILE A 159 1.93 -15.18 4.39
C ILE A 159 2.51 -14.00 3.60
N ALA A 160 2.26 -12.77 4.08
CA ALA A 160 2.75 -11.54 3.45
C ALA A 160 4.24 -11.28 3.74
N CYS A 161 4.77 -11.81 4.86
CA CYS A 161 6.16 -11.62 5.31
C CYS A 161 7.21 -11.92 4.23
N CYS A 162 7.01 -12.99 3.45
CA CYS A 162 8.02 -13.46 2.50
C CYS A 162 8.18 -12.59 1.24
N TYR A 163 7.30 -11.60 1.02
CA TYR A 163 7.19 -10.95 -0.30
C TYR A 163 7.30 -9.43 -0.28
N MET A 164 7.08 -8.79 0.87
CA MET A 164 6.96 -7.32 0.93
C MET A 164 7.69 -6.67 2.12
N PHE A 165 8.24 -7.45 3.06
CA PHE A 165 8.80 -6.92 4.31
C PHE A 165 10.32 -6.75 4.25
N GLU A 166 10.81 -5.71 4.91
CA GLU A 166 12.23 -5.39 5.02
C GLU A 166 13.01 -6.40 5.89
N TYR A 167 12.30 -7.16 6.74
CA TYR A 167 12.89 -8.19 7.57
C TYR A 167 12.82 -9.57 6.89
N GLN A 168 14.00 -10.12 6.62
CA GLN A 168 14.17 -11.54 6.34
C GLN A 168 13.46 -12.33 7.45
N CYS A 169 12.49 -13.17 7.08
CA CYS A 169 12.06 -14.26 7.96
C CYS A 169 13.31 -15.09 8.28
N GLY A 170 13.91 -14.87 9.45
CA GLY A 170 14.83 -15.84 10.03
C GLY A 170 14.07 -17.15 10.29
N PRO A 171 14.73 -18.32 10.15
CA PRO A 171 14.08 -19.60 10.42
C PRO A 171 13.74 -19.68 11.90
N THR A 172 12.45 -19.79 12.20
CA THR A 172 11.95 -20.35 13.47
C THR A 172 11.90 -21.87 13.36
#